data_AF-A0A354CTN2-F1
#
_entry.id   AF-A0A354CTN2-F1
#
_cell.length_a   1.000
_cell.length_b   1.000
_cell.length_c   1.000
_cell.angle_alpha   90.00
_cell.angle_beta   90.00
_cell.angle_gamma   90.00
#
_symmetry.space_group_name_H-M   'P 1'
#
loop_
_entity.id
_entity.type
_entity.pdbx_description
1 polymer ?
#
loop_
_entity_poly.entity_id
_entity_poly.type
_entity_poly.pdbx_seq_one_letter_code
_entity_poly.pdbx_strand_id
1 'polypeptide(L)'
;MSDAGELVRLIKKAAVDAVEAGKPAAVCFGRVTGTAPLKITVDERLSLGEGQLILTEAVKDRYEDVYFSCFTDRGESEAEEGNIAGGDSPKEDSDRGHRHGFSGRKRVLICGGLREGENVILLRAEGGQRFIVIDRLCGTAAEGEWVE
;
A
#
# COMPACT_ATOMS: atom_id res chain seq x y z
N MET A 1 -13.83 39.12 34.32
CA MET A 1 -12.85 38.39 35.15
C MET A 1 -11.83 37.77 34.20
N SER A 2 -10.61 38.32 34.24
CA SER A 2 -9.32 37.80 33.77
C SER A 2 -9.25 36.92 32.51
N ASP A 3 -9.32 37.58 31.36
CA ASP A 3 -8.85 37.15 30.02
C ASP A 3 -7.31 36.88 29.96
N ALA A 4 -6.59 37.14 31.06
CA ALA A 4 -5.14 36.99 31.13
C ALA A 4 -4.65 35.54 30.90
N GLY A 5 -5.43 34.54 31.30
CA GLY A 5 -5.09 33.14 31.05
C GLY A 5 -5.20 32.75 29.58
N GLU A 6 -6.17 33.34 28.87
CA GLU A 6 -6.41 33.12 27.46
C GLU A 6 -5.38 33.85 26.60
N LEU A 7 -5.02 35.09 26.97
CA LEU A 7 -3.91 35.83 26.38
C LEU A 7 -2.57 35.08 26.51
N VAL A 8 -2.25 34.50 27.67
CA VAL A 8 -1.02 33.71 27.85
C VAL A 8 -1.02 32.46 26.97
N ARG A 9 -2.18 31.81 26.77
CA ARG A 9 -2.30 30.66 25.85
C ARG A 9 -2.12 31.09 24.40
N LEU A 10 -2.70 32.21 23.99
CA LEU A 10 -2.55 32.80 22.66
C LEU A 10 -1.09 33.18 22.37
N ILE A 11 -0.39 33.80 23.33
CA ILE A 11 1.04 34.14 23.19
C ILE A 11 1.88 32.88 23.07
N LYS A 12 1.63 31.85 23.89
CA LYS A 12 2.34 30.56 23.79
C LYS A 12 2.10 29.90 22.44
N LYS A 13 0.85 29.91 21.97
CA LYS A 13 0.49 29.38 20.65
C LYS A 13 1.19 30.16 19.53
N ALA A 14 1.11 31.49 19.53
CA ALA A 14 1.76 32.32 18.53
C ALA A 14 3.29 32.17 18.50
N ALA A 15 3.92 31.97 19.67
CA ALA A 15 5.35 31.70 19.75
C ALA A 15 5.72 30.33 19.15
N VAL A 16 4.91 29.30 19.41
CA VAL A 16 5.06 27.98 18.77
C VAL A 16 4.84 28.12 17.26
N ASP A 17 3.74 28.72 16.83
CA ASP A 17 3.40 28.94 15.42
C ASP A 17 4.49 29.72 14.66
N ALA A 18 5.13 30.72 15.29
CA ALA A 18 6.22 31.49 14.69
C ALA A 18 7.51 30.67 14.51
N VAL A 19 7.82 29.78 15.45
CA VAL A 19 8.96 28.84 15.36
C VAL A 19 8.68 27.78 14.29
N GLU A 20 7.45 27.27 14.26
CA GLU A 20 6.96 26.33 13.27
C GLU A 20 7.02 26.89 11.84
N ALA A 21 6.65 28.16 11.66
CA ALA A 21 6.75 28.88 10.39
C ALA A 21 8.19 29.07 9.90
N GLY A 22 9.20 28.93 10.78
CA GLY A 22 10.61 29.05 10.40
C GLY A 22 11.12 27.94 9.48
N LYS A 23 10.46 26.75 9.47
CA LYS A 23 10.78 25.62 8.56
C LYS A 23 9.52 24.82 8.21
N PRO A 24 8.60 25.39 7.41
CA PRO A 24 7.22 24.92 7.27
C PRO A 24 7.09 23.54 6.63
N ALA A 25 8.06 23.15 5.80
CA ALA A 25 8.16 21.81 5.25
C ALA A 25 9.63 21.40 5.06
N ALA A 26 9.93 20.15 5.40
CA ALA A 26 11.21 19.53 5.12
C ALA A 26 10.98 18.09 4.68
N VAL A 27 11.75 17.64 3.69
CA VAL A 27 11.82 16.22 3.35
C VAL A 27 12.62 15.51 4.44
N CYS A 28 12.04 14.44 4.96
CA CYS A 28 12.60 13.60 6.01
C CYS A 28 12.65 12.16 5.52
N PHE A 29 13.64 11.41 6.00
CA PHE A 29 13.75 9.98 5.73
C PHE A 29 13.55 9.22 7.03
N GLY A 30 12.71 8.20 6.96
CA GLY A 30 12.36 7.41 8.13
C GLY A 30 12.41 5.92 7.86
N ARG A 31 12.51 5.15 8.95
CA ARG A 31 12.40 3.69 8.94
C ARG A 31 11.19 3.27 9.75
N VAL A 32 10.38 2.37 9.21
CA VAL A 32 9.25 1.78 9.91
C VAL A 32 9.78 0.83 10.98
N THR A 33 9.41 1.06 12.23
CA THR A 33 9.83 0.26 13.40
C THR A 33 8.72 -0.59 14.00
N GLY A 34 7.49 -0.46 13.49
CA GLY A 34 6.36 -1.31 13.85
C GLY A 34 5.11 -0.92 13.05
N THR A 35 4.18 -1.85 12.87
CA THR A 35 2.97 -1.67 12.03
C THR A 35 1.65 -1.73 12.79
N ALA A 36 1.65 -2.22 14.04
CA ALA A 36 0.47 -2.28 14.91
C ALA A 36 0.87 -2.10 16.40
N PRO A 37 0.94 -0.86 16.91
CA PRO A 37 0.64 0.41 16.23
C PRO A 37 1.77 0.85 15.29
N LEU A 38 1.43 1.62 14.25
CA LEU A 38 2.40 2.13 13.28
C LEU A 38 3.39 3.09 13.95
N LYS A 39 4.68 2.81 13.76
CA LYS A 39 5.79 3.63 14.26
C LYS A 39 6.84 3.84 13.19
N ILE A 40 7.30 5.07 13.06
CA ILE A 40 8.33 5.46 12.10
C ILE A 40 9.39 6.28 12.83
N THR A 41 10.65 5.91 12.72
CA THR A 41 11.76 6.66 13.27
C THR A 41 12.41 7.50 12.16
N VAL A 42 12.46 8.81 12.36
CA VAL A 42 13.10 9.79 11.46
C VAL A 42 14.47 10.18 12.01
N ASP A 43 15.49 10.18 11.14
CA ASP A 43 16.87 10.56 11.46
C ASP A 43 17.42 9.91 12.75
N GLU A 44 17.01 8.66 13.02
CA GLU A 44 17.40 7.84 14.19
C GLU A 44 17.09 8.44 15.58
N ARG A 45 16.42 9.58 15.65
CA ARG A 45 16.21 10.34 16.91
C ARG A 45 14.76 10.63 17.19
N LEU A 46 13.94 10.81 16.16
CA LEU A 46 12.54 11.20 16.30
C LEU A 46 11.63 10.01 16.01
N SER A 47 11.03 9.45 17.05
CA SER A 47 10.00 8.41 16.89
C SER A 47 8.63 9.05 16.72
N LEU A 48 7.96 8.73 15.61
CA LEU A 48 6.62 9.17 15.27
C LEU A 48 5.63 8.03 15.50
N GLY A 49 4.53 8.31 16.19
CA GLY A 49 3.39 7.39 16.32
C GLY A 49 2.26 7.74 15.35
N GLU A 50 1.26 6.87 15.26
CA GLU A 50 0.08 7.02 14.38
C GLU A 50 -0.55 8.41 14.38
N GLY A 51 -0.72 9.04 15.56
CA GLY A 51 -1.35 10.36 15.65
C GLY A 51 -0.58 11.50 14.98
N GLN A 52 0.72 11.31 14.73
CA GLN A 52 1.58 12.28 14.06
C GLN A 52 1.74 11.99 12.56
N LEU A 53 1.29 10.83 12.09
CA LEU A 53 1.48 10.37 10.72
C LEU A 53 0.21 10.60 9.89
N ILE A 54 0.36 11.23 8.74
CA ILE A 54 -0.66 11.33 7.70
C ILE A 54 -0.24 10.38 6.58
N LEU A 55 -0.98 9.29 6.41
CA LEU A 55 -0.70 8.30 5.39
C LEU A 55 -1.39 8.65 4.07
N THR A 56 -0.63 8.64 2.98
CA THR A 56 -1.16 8.71 1.60
C THR A 56 -1.66 7.34 1.16
N GLU A 57 -2.44 7.31 0.08
CA GLU A 57 -2.92 6.04 -0.51
C GLU A 57 -1.78 5.16 -1.03
N ALA A 58 -0.61 5.73 -1.35
CA ALA A 58 0.55 5.01 -1.83
C ALA A 58 1.08 3.97 -0.82
N VAL A 59 0.85 4.20 0.48
CA VAL A 59 1.39 3.41 1.59
C VAL A 59 0.31 2.75 2.45
N LYS A 60 -0.90 2.60 1.90
CA LYS A 60 -2.04 1.92 2.53
C LYS A 60 -2.48 0.73 1.70
N ASP A 61 -3.06 -0.24 2.40
CA ASP A 61 -3.91 -1.24 1.77
C ASP A 61 -5.19 -0.59 1.30
N ARG A 62 -5.53 -0.77 0.02
CA ARG A 62 -6.71 -0.16 -0.59
C ARG A 62 -7.35 -1.06 -1.62
N TYR A 63 -8.67 -0.95 -1.75
CA TYR A 63 -9.41 -1.63 -2.80
C TYR A 63 -9.54 -0.72 -4.01
N GLU A 64 -9.17 -1.24 -5.18
CA GLU A 64 -9.28 -0.53 -6.45
C GLU A 64 -10.10 -1.37 -7.43
N ASP A 65 -10.88 -0.69 -8.27
CA ASP A 65 -11.57 -1.35 -9.38
C ASP A 65 -10.64 -1.41 -10.59
N VAL A 66 -10.29 -2.63 -11.00
CA VAL A 66 -9.42 -2.88 -12.15
C VAL A 66 -10.24 -3.57 -13.24
N TYR A 67 -10.05 -3.11 -14.48
CA TYR A 67 -10.63 -3.77 -15.65
C TYR A 67 -9.62 -4.76 -16.22
N PHE A 68 -10.00 -6.03 -16.28
CA PHE A 68 -9.19 -7.05 -16.91
C PHE A 68 -9.72 -7.35 -18.31
N SER A 69 -8.81 -7.58 -19.25
CA SER A 69 -9.09 -8.16 -20.56
C SER A 69 -7.97 -9.15 -20.89
N CYS A 70 -7.97 -10.29 -20.21
CA CYS A 70 -6.98 -11.34 -20.42
C CYS A 70 -7.65 -12.66 -20.77
N PHE A 71 -6.86 -13.57 -21.35
CA PHE A 71 -7.25 -14.96 -21.58
C PHE A 71 -6.37 -15.83 -20.70
N THR A 72 -6.93 -16.92 -20.20
CA THR A 72 -6.15 -17.96 -19.52
C THR A 72 -5.20 -18.63 -20.51
N ASP A 73 -3.98 -18.94 -20.07
CA ASP A 73 -3.07 -19.78 -20.84
C ASP A 73 -3.57 -21.22 -20.89
N ARG A 74 -3.24 -21.94 -21.95
CA ARG A 74 -3.67 -23.32 -22.16
C ARG A 74 -2.86 -24.20 -21.20
N GLY A 75 -3.51 -24.74 -20.17
CA GLY A 75 -2.92 -25.81 -19.38
C GLY A 75 -2.61 -27.00 -20.28
N GLU A 76 -1.38 -27.49 -20.27
CA GLU A 76 -1.02 -28.77 -20.87
C GLU A 76 -1.68 -29.87 -20.04
N SER A 77 -2.84 -30.34 -20.47
CA SER A 77 -3.38 -31.58 -19.94
C SER A 77 -2.50 -32.71 -20.48
N GLU A 78 -1.64 -33.29 -19.64
CA GLU A 78 -1.09 -34.63 -19.86
C GLU A 78 -2.25 -35.62 -19.72
N ALA A 79 -3.05 -35.74 -20.78
CA ALA A 79 -3.98 -36.86 -20.91
C ALA A 79 -3.12 -38.11 -21.14
N GLU A 80 -2.93 -38.92 -20.11
CA GLU A 80 -2.47 -40.30 -20.27
C GLU A 80 -3.37 -40.97 -21.31
N GLU A 81 -2.78 -41.44 -22.41
CA GLU A 81 -3.46 -42.16 -23.50
C GLU A 81 -3.99 -43.52 -23.00
N GLY A 82 -5.10 -43.49 -22.25
CA GLY A 82 -5.91 -44.65 -21.93
C GLY A 82 -6.90 -44.96 -23.05
N ASN A 83 -6.42 -45.40 -24.22
CA ASN A 83 -7.28 -45.83 -25.33
C ASN A 83 -7.95 -47.18 -25.01
N ILE A 84 -9.18 -47.17 -24.48
CA ILE A 84 -10.07 -48.35 -24.53
C ILE A 84 -11.16 -48.08 -25.56
N ALA A 85 -10.99 -48.72 -26.71
CA ALA A 85 -11.93 -48.72 -27.82
C ALA A 85 -13.22 -49.45 -27.44
N GLY A 86 -14.37 -48.81 -27.66
CA GLY A 86 -15.68 -49.44 -27.52
C GLY A 86 -16.82 -48.44 -27.44
N GLY A 87 -17.29 -47.95 -28.59
CA GLY A 87 -18.50 -47.15 -28.67
C GLY A 87 -18.57 -46.33 -29.95
N ASP A 88 -19.29 -46.87 -30.94
CA ASP A 88 -19.59 -46.23 -32.22
C ASP A 88 -20.62 -45.12 -31.98
N SER A 89 -20.12 -43.92 -31.76
CA SER A 89 -20.88 -42.67 -31.74
C SER A 89 -19.93 -41.61 -32.27
N PRO A 90 -20.37 -40.65 -33.09
CA PRO A 90 -19.52 -39.55 -33.50
C PRO A 90 -19.24 -38.70 -32.25
N LYS A 91 -18.16 -39.03 -31.54
CA LYS A 91 -17.62 -38.18 -30.48
C LYS A 91 -17.05 -36.98 -31.21
N GLU A 92 -17.80 -35.88 -31.21
CA GLU A 92 -17.27 -34.58 -31.58
C GLU A 92 -16.06 -34.32 -30.70
N ASP A 93 -14.89 -34.47 -31.33
CA ASP A 93 -13.54 -34.28 -30.81
C ASP A 93 -13.33 -32.83 -30.38
N SER A 94 -13.99 -32.47 -29.28
CA SER A 94 -14.01 -31.10 -28.73
C SER A 94 -13.27 -30.99 -27.40
N ASP A 95 -12.37 -31.94 -27.10
CA ASP A 95 -11.45 -31.81 -25.97
C ASP A 95 -10.13 -31.14 -26.41
N ARG A 96 -10.24 -30.05 -27.19
CA ARG A 96 -9.11 -29.24 -27.60
C ARG A 96 -9.10 -27.94 -26.81
N GLY A 97 -8.48 -28.00 -25.63
CA GLY A 97 -8.01 -26.87 -24.81
C GLY A 97 -8.71 -25.54 -25.05
N HIS A 98 -9.81 -25.30 -24.33
CA HIS A 98 -10.52 -24.04 -24.41
C HIS A 98 -9.87 -23.00 -23.47
N ARG A 99 -9.57 -21.82 -24.03
CA ARG A 99 -9.16 -20.65 -23.23
C ARG A 99 -10.40 -19.92 -22.75
N HIS A 100 -10.50 -19.69 -21.45
CA HIS A 100 -11.53 -18.80 -20.91
C HIS A 100 -11.05 -17.36 -20.97
N GLY A 101 -11.84 -16.52 -21.65
CA GLY A 101 -11.70 -15.07 -21.56
C GLY A 101 -12.13 -14.59 -20.19
N PHE A 102 -11.27 -13.85 -19.52
CA PHE A 102 -11.54 -13.17 -18.27
C PHE A 102 -11.64 -11.68 -18.57
N SER A 103 -12.87 -11.18 -18.66
CA SER A 103 -13.14 -9.77 -18.95
C SER A 103 -14.09 -9.16 -17.93
N GLY A 104 -13.86 -7.90 -17.58
CA GLY A 104 -14.78 -7.12 -16.75
C GLY A 104 -14.09 -6.33 -15.65
N ARG A 105 -14.88 -5.52 -14.94
CA ARG A 105 -14.43 -4.79 -13.76
C ARG A 105 -14.42 -5.71 -12.55
N LYS A 106 -13.32 -5.73 -11.81
CA LYS A 106 -13.19 -6.47 -10.57
C LYS A 106 -12.56 -5.59 -9.51
N ARG A 107 -13.05 -5.74 -8.28
CA ARG A 107 -12.44 -5.14 -7.11
C ARG A 107 -11.25 -5.99 -6.69
N VAL A 108 -10.05 -5.40 -6.69
CA VAL A 108 -8.83 -6.04 -6.21
C VAL A 108 -8.33 -5.33 -4.97
N LEU A 109 -7.68 -6.07 -4.07
CA LEU A 109 -6.95 -5.50 -2.95
C LEU A 109 -5.53 -5.19 -3.40
N ILE A 110 -5.14 -3.92 -3.33
CA ILE A 110 -3.76 -3.49 -3.49
C ILE A 110 -3.12 -3.52 -2.10
N CYS A 111 -2.24 -4.49 -1.87
CA CYS A 111 -1.51 -4.67 -0.61
C CYS A 111 -0.34 -3.67 -0.49
N GLY A 112 -0.69 -2.40 -0.30
CA GLY A 112 0.26 -1.28 -0.24
C GLY A 112 0.65 -0.86 1.18
N GLY A 113 0.19 -1.51 2.23
CA GLY A 113 0.51 -1.18 3.62
C GLY A 113 2.01 -1.18 3.91
N LEU A 114 2.44 -0.30 4.83
CA LEU A 114 3.82 -0.26 5.31
C LEU A 114 4.16 -1.52 6.12
N ARG A 115 5.39 -2.00 5.95
CA ARG A 115 5.94 -3.15 6.66
C ARG A 115 7.10 -2.74 7.56
N GLU A 116 7.33 -3.51 8.62
CA GLU A 116 8.46 -3.25 9.51
C GLU A 116 9.80 -3.34 8.76
N GLY A 117 10.67 -2.36 8.99
CA GLY A 117 11.97 -2.26 8.35
C GLY A 117 11.99 -1.51 7.02
N GLU A 118 10.84 -1.14 6.45
CA GLU A 118 10.80 -0.34 5.23
C GLU A 118 11.32 1.09 5.45
N ASN A 119 12.02 1.61 4.45
CA ASN A 119 12.46 3.00 4.42
C ASN A 119 11.42 3.84 3.68
N VAL A 120 11.06 4.99 4.25
CA VAL A 120 10.01 5.88 3.74
C VAL A 120 10.50 7.32 3.62
N ILE A 121 9.89 8.04 2.69
CA ILE A 121 10.04 9.49 2.56
C ILE A 121 8.83 10.16 3.23
N LEU A 122 9.10 11.12 4.08
CA LEU A 122 8.10 11.93 4.74
C LEU A 122 8.29 13.42 4.43
N LEU A 123 7.18 14.15 4.42
CA LEU A 123 7.20 15.61 4.52
C LEU A 123 6.79 16.01 5.92
N ARG A 124 7.67 16.74 6.60
CA ARG A 124 7.30 17.45 7.83
C ARG A 124 6.25 18.52 7.49
N ALA A 125 5.18 18.56 8.26
CA ALA A 125 4.07 19.50 8.12
C ALA A 125 3.67 20.06 9.50
N GLU A 126 2.79 21.07 9.51
CA GLU A 126 2.28 21.70 10.74
C GLU A 126 3.41 21.99 11.76
N GLY A 127 4.49 22.60 11.28
CA GLY A 127 5.59 22.99 12.14
C GLY A 127 6.45 21.88 12.74
N GLY A 128 6.20 20.62 12.36
CA GLY A 128 6.83 19.45 12.95
C GLY A 128 5.94 18.66 13.90
N GLN A 129 4.67 19.05 14.06
CA GLN A 129 3.69 18.24 14.80
C GLN A 129 3.22 17.03 13.99
N ARG A 130 3.15 17.15 12.66
CA ARG A 130 2.69 16.08 11.77
C ARG A 130 3.68 15.80 10.63
N PHE A 131 3.60 14.59 10.11
CA PHE A 131 4.44 14.09 9.03
C PHE A 131 3.58 13.36 8.00
N ILE A 132 3.64 13.79 6.75
CA ILE A 132 2.94 13.15 5.64
C ILE A 132 3.87 12.10 5.05
N VAL A 133 3.47 10.84 5.06
CA VAL A 133 4.23 9.76 4.42
C VAL A 133 3.92 9.77 2.93
N ILE A 134 4.90 10.14 2.12
CA ILE A 134 4.74 10.26 0.66
C ILE A 134 4.77 8.88 0.03
N ASP A 135 5.87 8.16 0.23
CA ASP A 135 6.12 6.86 -0.42
C ASP A 135 7.24 6.09 0.30
N ARG A 136 7.43 4.84 -0.10
CA ARG A 136 8.55 3.97 0.29
C ARG A 136 9.73 4.13 -0.68
N LEU A 137 10.95 4.07 -0.17
CA LEU A 137 12.18 4.27 -0.95
C LEU A 137 12.68 3.00 -1.66
N CYS A 138 12.29 1.83 -1.19
CA CYS A 138 12.73 0.54 -1.70
C CYS A 138 11.52 -0.36 -1.94
N GLY A 139 11.51 -1.06 -3.07
CA GLY A 139 10.38 -1.88 -3.51
C GLY A 139 10.06 -2.98 -2.50
N THR A 140 8.77 -3.19 -2.26
CA THR A 140 8.27 -4.27 -1.40
C THR A 140 8.45 -5.60 -2.13
N ALA A 141 8.97 -6.63 -1.46
CA ALA A 141 8.94 -7.98 -1.98
C ALA A 141 7.47 -8.42 -2.05
N ALA A 142 6.96 -8.65 -3.26
CA ALA A 142 5.64 -9.23 -3.44
C ALA A 142 5.67 -10.67 -2.90
N GLU A 143 4.80 -10.98 -1.94
CA GLU A 143 4.68 -12.32 -1.34
C GLU A 143 3.79 -13.27 -2.17
N GLY A 144 3.45 -12.87 -3.40
CA GLY A 144 2.65 -13.69 -4.30
C GLY A 144 3.44 -14.88 -4.85
N GLU A 145 2.72 -15.97 -5.09
CA GLU A 145 3.23 -17.09 -5.87
C GLU A 145 3.37 -16.64 -7.33
N TRP A 146 4.60 -16.66 -7.84
CA TRP A 146 4.85 -16.47 -9.26
C TRP A 146 4.67 -17.83 -9.93
N VAL A 147 3.63 -17.95 -10.74
CA VAL A 147 3.50 -19.08 -11.66
C VAL A 147 4.38 -18.73 -12.86
N GLU A 148 5.52 -19.44 -13.00
CA GLU A 148 6.39 -19.36 -14.18
C GLU A 148 5.74 -19.97 -15.42
#